data_AF-A0A2S1J6T7-F1
#
_entry.id   AF-A0A2S1J6T7-F1
#
_cell.length_a   1.000
_cell.length_b   1.000
_cell.length_c   1.000
_cell.angle_alpha   90.00
_cell.angle_beta   90.00
_cell.angle_gamma   90.00
#
_symmetry.space_group_name_H-M   'P 1'
#
loop_
_entity.id
_entity.type
_entity.pdbx_description
1 polymer ?
#
loop_
_entity_poly.entity_id
_entity_poly.type
_entity_poly.pdbx_seq_one_letter_code
_entity_poly.pdbx_strand_id
1 'polypeptide(L)'
;MLAHSMLAAIPDNSIRLFDKHFYNADQLLTLSLQGGNRHWLLPAWNYIASETEESYGPRYRLLKLKMSLPARKGILHCQSSGTPER
;
A
#
# COMPACT_ATOMS: atom_id res chain seq x y z
N MET A 1 3.02 15.41 10.69
CA MET A 1 1.98 15.53 11.73
C MET A 1 0.56 15.54 11.15
N LEU A 2 0.25 16.36 10.14
CA LEU A 2 -1.09 16.43 9.54
C LEU A 2 -1.57 15.11 8.89
N ALA A 3 -0.66 14.37 8.26
CA ALA A 3 -1.02 13.12 7.59
C ALA A 3 -1.50 12.04 8.57
N HIS A 4 -0.81 11.87 9.71
CA HIS A 4 -1.21 10.90 10.74
C HIS A 4 -2.51 11.27 11.44
N SER A 5 -2.80 12.55 11.67
CA SER A 5 -4.09 12.95 12.25
C SER A 5 -5.26 12.69 11.29
N MET A 6 -5.05 12.83 9.98
CA MET A 6 -6.05 12.45 8.98
C MET A 6 -6.30 10.93 8.92
N LEU A 7 -5.26 10.11 9.12
CA LEU A 7 -5.40 8.65 9.22
C LEU A 7 -6.13 8.21 10.50
N ALA A 8 -5.97 8.93 11.59
CA ALA A 8 -6.72 8.66 12.82
C ALA A 8 -8.22 8.95 12.65
N ALA A 9 -8.57 9.95 11.84
CA ALA A 9 -9.96 10.32 11.56
C ALA A 9 -10.69 9.38 10.58
N ILE A 10 -10.06 8.29 10.12
CA ILE A 10 -10.70 7.32 9.23
C ILE A 10 -11.65 6.44 10.04
N PRO A 11 -12.96 6.39 9.73
CA PRO A 11 -13.90 5.56 10.47
C PRO A 11 -13.63 4.06 10.21
N ASP A 12 -13.99 3.24 11.19
CA ASP A 12 -13.98 1.78 11.05
C ASP A 12 -14.98 1.30 9.99
N ASN A 13 -14.75 0.08 9.49
CA ASN A 13 -15.58 -0.56 8.45
C ASN A 13 -15.75 0.29 7.20
N SER A 14 -14.65 0.91 6.73
CA SER A 14 -14.67 1.81 5.58
C SER A 14 -13.64 1.41 4.53
N ILE A 15 -13.95 1.79 3.28
CA ILE A 15 -13.04 1.66 2.14
C ILE A 15 -12.71 3.07 1.63
N ARG A 16 -11.43 3.41 1.56
CA ARG A 16 -10.97 4.70 0.98
C ARG A 16 -10.21 4.52 -0.32
N LEU A 17 -10.50 5.36 -1.31
CA LEU A 17 -9.69 5.49 -2.51
C LEU A 17 -8.58 6.51 -2.26
N PHE A 18 -7.32 6.12 -2.44
CA PHE A 18 -6.20 7.04 -2.35
C PHE A 18 -5.63 7.37 -3.73
N ASP A 19 -5.31 8.65 -3.96
CA ASP A 19 -4.59 9.09 -5.15
C ASP A 19 -3.08 8.77 -5.04
N LYS A 20 -2.42 8.52 -6.18
CA LYS A 20 -1.03 8.03 -6.28
C LYS A 20 0.02 8.88 -5.54
N HIS A 21 -0.26 10.17 -5.28
CA HIS A 21 0.68 11.07 -4.61
C HIS A 21 0.38 11.27 -3.11
N PHE A 22 -0.69 10.68 -2.58
CA PHE A 22 -1.23 11.08 -1.28
C PHE A 22 -0.71 10.26 -0.09
N TYR A 23 -0.06 9.11 -0.36
CA TYR A 23 0.31 8.16 0.68
C TYR A 23 1.70 7.53 0.47
N ASN A 24 2.32 7.16 1.58
CA ASN A 24 3.52 6.32 1.64
C ASN A 24 3.24 4.99 2.36
N ALA A 25 4.23 4.10 2.37
CA ALA A 25 4.11 2.79 3.03
C ALA A 25 3.88 2.89 4.54
N ASP A 26 4.49 3.87 5.23
CA ASP A 26 4.27 4.09 6.67
C ASP A 26 2.81 4.45 6.98
N GLN A 27 2.19 5.28 6.14
CA GLN A 27 0.79 5.66 6.26
C GLN A 27 -0.16 4.48 6.02
N LEU A 28 0.10 3.67 5.00
CA LEU A 28 -0.70 2.46 4.74
C LEU A 28 -0.56 1.43 5.86
N LEU A 29 0.67 1.23 6.36
CA LEU A 29 0.94 0.35 7.49
C LEU A 29 0.28 0.85 8.78
N THR A 30 0.34 2.15 9.05
CA THR A 30 -0.35 2.76 10.19
C THR A 30 -1.86 2.54 10.08
N LEU A 31 -2.43 2.74 8.90
CA LEU A 31 -3.85 2.53 8.65
C LEU A 31 -4.26 1.07 8.83
N SER A 32 -3.42 0.11 8.42
CA SER A 32 -3.69 -1.32 8.57
C SER A 32 -3.59 -1.81 10.02
N LEU A 33 -2.76 -1.15 10.84
CA LEU A 33 -2.53 -1.52 12.24
C LEU A 33 -3.51 -0.83 13.21
N GLN A 34 -4.18 0.24 12.78
CA GLN A 34 -5.08 1.02 13.62
C GLN A 34 -6.54 0.85 13.16
N GLY A 35 -7.48 0.91 14.09
CA GLY A 35 -8.92 0.78 13.82
C GLY A 35 -9.35 -0.62 13.39
N GLY A 36 -10.64 -0.77 13.08
CA GLY A 36 -11.27 -2.03 12.68
C GLY A 36 -11.73 -2.01 11.23
N ASN A 37 -11.34 -3.03 10.44
CA ASN A 37 -11.80 -3.24 9.06
C ASN A 37 -11.67 -1.99 8.17
N ARG A 38 -10.51 -1.33 8.23
CA ARG A 38 -10.21 -0.16 7.38
C ARG A 38 -9.41 -0.62 6.18
N HIS A 39 -10.04 -0.51 5.01
CA HIS A 39 -9.45 -0.94 3.74
C HIS A 39 -9.23 0.26 2.82
N TRP A 40 -8.42 0.06 1.79
CA TRP A 40 -8.16 1.10 0.81
C TRP A 40 -8.00 0.53 -0.60
N LEU A 41 -8.29 1.38 -1.57
CA LEU A 41 -8.07 1.13 -2.98
C LEU A 41 -6.96 2.03 -3.47
N LEU A 42 -6.03 1.45 -4.22
CA LEU A 42 -4.95 2.15 -4.88
C LEU A 42 -5.12 2.00 -6.39
N PRO A 43 -4.76 3.01 -7.19
CA PRO A 43 -4.55 2.83 -8.61
C PRO A 43 -3.61 1.66 -8.84
N ALA A 44 -3.93 0.81 -9.82
CA ALA A 44 -3.10 -0.33 -10.15
C ALA A 44 -1.67 0.16 -10.49
N TRP A 45 -0.69 -0.44 -9.84
CA TRP A 45 0.72 -0.17 -10.12
C TRP A 45 1.31 -1.37 -10.83
N ASN A 46 2.00 -1.11 -11.95
CA ASN A 46 2.55 -2.17 -12.76
C ASN A 46 3.78 -2.85 -12.12
N TYR A 47 4.39 -2.25 -11.08
CA TYR A 47 5.71 -2.67 -10.57
C TYR A 47 5.84 -2.59 -9.05
N ILE A 48 4.89 -3.18 -8.32
CA ILE A 48 4.99 -3.28 -6.86
C ILE A 48 5.91 -4.44 -6.48
N ALA A 49 7.02 -4.16 -5.79
CA ALA A 49 7.84 -5.18 -5.16
C ALA A 49 7.01 -5.92 -4.09
N SER A 50 6.54 -7.12 -4.45
CA SER A 50 5.65 -7.91 -3.62
C SER A 50 5.84 -9.40 -3.83
N GLU A 51 5.49 -10.17 -2.83
CA GLU A 51 5.37 -11.62 -2.91
C GLU A 51 3.93 -12.02 -2.73
N THR A 52 3.48 -13.07 -3.44
CA THR A 52 2.15 -13.63 -3.20
C THR A 52 2.22 -14.50 -1.95
N GLU A 53 1.43 -14.14 -0.93
CA GLU A 53 1.23 -15.00 0.25
C GLU A 53 0.11 -16.01 0.00
N GLU A 54 -0.95 -15.60 -0.70
CA GLU A 54 -2.08 -16.47 -1.01
C GLU A 54 -2.73 -16.10 -2.37
N SER A 55 -3.28 -17.08 -3.08
CA SER A 55 -3.97 -16.88 -4.36
C SER A 55 -5.40 -17.38 -4.29
N TYR A 56 -6.35 -16.49 -4.55
CA TYR A 56 -7.80 -16.78 -4.59
C TYR A 56 -8.33 -16.87 -6.03
N GLY A 57 -7.48 -16.66 -7.05
CA GLY A 57 -7.84 -16.79 -8.46
C GLY A 57 -6.91 -15.99 -9.38
N PRO A 58 -7.19 -15.92 -10.69
CA PRO A 58 -6.31 -15.28 -11.66
C PRO A 58 -5.99 -13.81 -11.37
N ARG A 59 -6.93 -13.08 -10.74
CA ARG A 59 -6.81 -11.63 -10.46
C ARG A 59 -6.95 -11.27 -8.97
N TYR A 60 -7.09 -12.26 -8.10
CA TYR A 60 -7.35 -12.07 -6.68
C TYR A 60 -6.24 -12.78 -5.89
N ARG A 61 -5.36 -12.00 -5.28
CA ARG A 61 -4.21 -12.51 -4.54
C ARG A 61 -3.99 -11.66 -3.29
N LEU A 62 -3.58 -12.31 -2.21
CA LEU A 62 -3.01 -11.65 -1.04
C LEU A 62 -1.52 -11.45 -1.28
N LEU A 63 -1.08 -10.19 -1.22
CA LEU A 63 0.30 -9.82 -1.50
C LEU A 63 0.96 -9.25 -0.24
N LYS A 64 2.19 -9.69 0.03
CA LYS A 64 3.08 -9.05 1.00
C LYS A 64 4.00 -8.08 0.28
N LEU A 65 3.91 -6.82 0.65
CA LEU A 65 4.79 -5.78 0.09
C LEU A 65 6.18 -5.87 0.72
N LYS A 66 7.21 -5.94 -0.13
CA LYS A 66 8.60 -5.88 0.31
C LYS A 66 9.07 -4.44 0.29
N MET A 67 9.33 -3.89 1.47
CA MET A 67 9.76 -2.50 1.64
C MET A 67 11.03 -2.41 2.50
N SER A 68 12.03 -1.66 2.05
CA SER A 68 13.21 -1.32 2.85
C SER A 68 12.88 -0.24 3.90
N LEU A 69 13.69 -0.10 4.96
CA LEU A 69 13.51 0.96 5.99
C LEU A 69 13.42 2.38 5.39
N PRO A 70 14.29 2.78 4.44
CA PRO A 70 14.17 4.09 3.78
C PRO A 70 12.90 4.22 2.94
N ALA A 71 12.52 3.17 2.21
CA ALA A 71 11.33 3.17 1.35
C ALA A 71 10.01 3.22 2.14
N ARG A 72 10.02 2.86 3.43
CA ARG A 72 8.86 3.03 4.32
C ARG A 72 8.51 4.50 4.56
N LYS A 73 9.51 5.38 4.66
CA LYS A 73 9.33 6.79 5.02
C LYS A 73 9.11 7.74 3.83
N GLY A 74 9.57 7.35 2.63
CA GLY A 74 9.36 8.13 1.40
C GLY A 74 8.01 7.86 0.74
N ILE A 75 7.55 8.74 -0.15
CA ILE A 75 6.43 8.42 -1.08
C ILE A 75 6.79 7.11 -1.79
N LEU A 76 5.80 6.24 -1.97
CA LEU A 76 5.96 4.98 -2.70
C LEU A 76 6.37 5.27 -4.16
N HIS A 77 7.66 5.49 -4.37
CA HIS A 77 8.31 5.54 -5.67
C HIS A 77 8.84 4.15 -5.97
N CYS A 78 8.09 3.39 -6.76
CA CYS A 78 8.57 2.15 -7.36
C CYS A 78 9.56 2.52 -8.48
N GLN A 79 10.85 2.59 -8.17
CA GLN A 79 11.88 2.64 -9.21
C GLN A 79 12.14 1.23 -9.73
N SER A 80 12.19 1.09 -11.06
CA SER A 80 12.44 -0.15 -11.75
C SER A 80 13.82 -0.71 -11.38
N SER A 81 13.85 -1.90 -10.79
CA SER A 81 15.02 -2.77 -10.84
C SER A 81 14.60 -4.13 -11.40
N GLY A 82 14.58 -4.22 -12.72
CA GLY A 82 14.28 -5.45 -13.45
C GLY A 82 14.50 -5.22 -14.94
N THR A 83 15.56 -5.81 -15.47
CA THR A 83 15.83 -5.88 -16.91
C THR A 83 14.64 -6.48 -17.65
N PRO A 84 14.25 -5.94 -18.82
CA PRO A 84 13.19 -6.53 -19.62
C PRO A 84 13.65 -7.91 -20.11
N GLU A 85 12.90 -8.95 -19.74
CA GLU A 85 12.97 -10.23 -20.45
C GLU A 85 12.53 -10.01 -21.90
N ARG A 86 13.30 -10.61 -22.82
CA ARG A 86 13.16 -10.52 -24.28
C ARG A 86 11.96 -11.28 -24.81
#